data_AF-A0A1G6E7I0-F1
#
_entry.id   AF-A0A1G6E7I0-F1
#
_cell.length_a   1.000
_cell.length_b   1.000
_cell.length_c   1.000
_cell.angle_alpha   90.00
_cell.angle_beta   90.00
_cell.angle_gamma   90.00
#
_symmetry.space_group_name_H-M   'P 1'
#
loop_
_entity.id
_entity.type
_entity.pdbx_description
1 polymer ?
#
loop_
_entity_poly.entity_id
_entity_poly.type
_entity_poly.pdbx_seq_one_letter_code
_entity_poly.pdbx_strand_id
1 'polypeptide(L)'
;MGKIKLFLLLLGVLGLVTGCGSSKESLQLHEATVMLKEPGLQNLDNPDKQIAILPTGTKVVILSKEYGKDYLAYEVETSDGLKGYIIHSNKMTLTNPD
;
A
#
# COMPACT_ATOMS: atom_id res chain seq x y z
N MET A 1 -40.73 -37.22 26.44
CA MET A 1 -40.88 -37.34 24.97
C MET A 1 -41.05 -35.93 24.42
N GLY A 2 -40.23 -35.30 23.62
CA GLY A 2 -38.96 -35.61 22.96
C GLY A 2 -38.70 -34.35 22.14
N LYS A 3 -37.87 -33.45 22.67
CA LYS A 3 -37.54 -32.16 22.05
C LYS A 3 -36.59 -32.45 20.87
N ILE A 4 -36.98 -32.13 19.64
CA ILE A 4 -36.04 -32.08 18.53
C ILE A 4 -36.18 -30.69 17.91
N LYS A 5 -35.35 -29.78 18.43
CA LYS A 5 -35.04 -28.51 17.77
C LYS A 5 -34.25 -28.87 16.52
N LEU A 6 -34.85 -28.59 15.37
CA LEU A 6 -34.26 -28.81 14.06
C LEU A 6 -32.91 -28.09 14.00
N PHE A 7 -31.89 -28.91 13.85
CA PHE A 7 -30.48 -28.54 13.83
C PHE A 7 -30.21 -27.48 12.77
N LEU A 8 -29.55 -26.40 13.21
CA LEU A 8 -28.66 -25.53 12.45
C LEU A 8 -27.98 -26.27 11.30
N LEU A 9 -28.45 -26.07 10.07
CA LEU A 9 -27.82 -26.59 8.86
C LEU A 9 -27.84 -25.52 7.77
N LEU A 10 -27.36 -24.32 8.11
CA LEU A 10 -27.16 -23.19 7.20
C LEU A 10 -25.88 -22.40 7.52
N LEU A 11 -24.91 -23.06 8.17
CA LEU A 11 -23.54 -22.58 8.34
C LEU A 11 -22.63 -23.39 7.42
N GLY A 12 -22.73 -23.15 6.11
CA GLY A 12 -22.02 -23.95 5.11
C GLY A 12 -21.75 -23.26 3.78
N VAL A 13 -21.88 -21.93 3.70
CA VAL A 13 -21.46 -21.15 2.52
C VAL A 13 -20.76 -19.87 2.97
N LEU A 14 -19.72 -20.02 3.78
CA LEU A 14 -18.76 -18.96 4.10
C LEU A 14 -17.32 -19.45 3.88
N GLY A 15 -17.16 -20.40 2.97
CA GLY A 15 -15.86 -20.92 2.56
C GLY A 15 -15.49 -20.40 1.18
N LEU A 16 -14.36 -19.70 1.13
CA LEU A 16 -13.52 -19.45 -0.06
C LEU A 16 -13.92 -18.28 -0.96
N VAL A 17 -13.87 -17.07 -0.40
CA VAL A 17 -13.30 -15.93 -1.15
C VAL A 17 -12.04 -15.45 -0.41
N THR A 18 -11.16 -16.39 -0.07
CA THR A 18 -9.84 -16.04 0.48
C THR A 18 -8.87 -15.86 -0.69
N GLY A 19 -8.49 -14.61 -0.90
CA GLY A 19 -7.23 -14.27 -1.54
C GLY A 19 -7.27 -14.24 -3.06
N CYS A 20 -7.88 -13.20 -3.63
CA CYS A 20 -7.33 -12.66 -4.87
C CYS A 20 -5.90 -12.22 -4.53
N GLY A 21 -4.92 -13.02 -4.95
CA GLY A 21 -3.50 -12.74 -4.76
C GLY A 21 -3.17 -11.44 -5.47
N SER A 22 -3.32 -10.32 -4.77
CA SER A 22 -2.61 -9.10 -5.11
C SER A 22 -1.14 -9.45 -5.02
N SER A 23 -0.52 -9.68 -6.18
CA SER A 23 0.93 -9.61 -6.29
C SER A 23 1.32 -8.24 -5.75
N LYS A 24 1.83 -8.19 -4.52
CA LYS A 24 2.19 -6.95 -3.85
C LYS A 24 3.37 -6.32 -4.58
N GLU A 25 3.08 -5.51 -5.59
CA GLU A 25 4.08 -4.74 -6.31
C GLU A 25 4.92 -3.95 -5.30
N SER A 26 6.23 -3.90 -5.54
CA SER A 26 7.16 -3.14 -4.74
C SER A 26 7.79 -2.03 -5.58
N LEU A 27 8.28 -0.99 -4.93
CA LEU A 27 8.94 0.15 -5.55
C LEU A 27 10.37 0.22 -5.01
N GLN A 28 11.35 0.12 -5.90
CA GLN A 28 12.74 0.39 -5.56
C GLN A 28 13.08 1.83 -5.91
N LEU A 29 13.63 2.56 -4.94
CA LEU A 29 13.98 3.96 -5.05
C LEU A 29 15.46 4.10 -5.44
N HIS A 30 15.76 4.75 -6.55
CA HIS A 30 17.14 4.99 -7.03
C HIS A 30 17.67 6.38 -6.65
N GLU A 31 16.92 7.12 -5.85
CA GLU A 31 17.31 8.39 -5.25
C GLU A 31 16.72 8.55 -3.85
N ALA A 32 17.25 9.48 -3.06
CA ALA A 32 16.63 9.85 -1.80
C ALA A 32 15.24 10.47 -2.08
N THR A 33 14.21 9.91 -1.45
CA THR A 33 12.82 10.19 -1.81
C THR A 33 12.03 10.66 -0.61
N VAL A 34 11.29 11.75 -0.77
CA VAL A 34 10.42 12.28 0.28
C VAL A 34 9.17 11.42 0.42
N MET A 35 8.87 11.03 1.66
CA MET A 35 7.64 10.34 2.02
C MET A 35 6.70 11.32 2.73
N LEU A 36 5.46 11.41 2.25
CA LEU A 36 4.47 12.41 2.63
C LEU A 36 3.30 11.80 3.42
N LYS A 37 2.67 12.61 4.27
CA LYS A 37 1.42 12.27 4.99
C LYS A 37 0.22 12.21 4.06
N GLU A 38 0.23 13.08 3.05
CA GLU A 38 -0.84 13.23 2.07
C GLU A 38 -0.20 13.42 0.68
N PRO A 39 -0.78 12.87 -0.38
CA PRO A 39 -0.25 13.01 -1.73
C PRO A 39 -0.44 14.43 -2.27
N GLY A 40 0.48 14.85 -3.14
CA GLY A 40 0.43 16.14 -3.81
C GLY A 40 1.81 16.72 -4.07
N LEU A 41 2.04 17.24 -5.29
CA LEU A 41 3.27 17.94 -5.64
C LEU A 41 3.49 19.18 -4.76
N GLN A 42 2.41 19.87 -4.39
CA GLN A 42 2.43 21.04 -3.51
C GLN A 42 2.92 20.72 -2.08
N ASN A 43 3.00 19.44 -1.70
CA ASN A 43 3.41 19.01 -0.39
C ASN A 43 4.91 18.68 -0.30
N LEU A 44 5.65 18.60 -1.43
CA LEU A 44 7.06 18.18 -1.46
C LEU A 44 7.97 19.12 -0.67
N ASP A 45 7.71 20.43 -0.72
CA ASP A 45 8.48 21.45 -0.02
C ASP A 45 7.86 21.86 1.34
N ASN A 46 6.86 21.11 1.81
CA ASN A 46 6.17 21.40 3.07
C ASN A 46 6.64 20.44 4.19
N PRO A 47 7.47 20.91 5.14
CA PRO A 47 8.00 20.06 6.21
C PRO A 47 6.91 19.42 7.09
N ASP A 48 5.77 20.10 7.27
CA ASP A 48 4.67 19.58 8.10
C ASP A 48 3.95 18.39 7.44
N LYS A 49 4.06 18.28 6.11
CA LYS A 49 3.50 17.19 5.32
C LYS A 49 4.50 16.06 5.10
N GLN A 50 5.76 16.26 5.45
CA GLN A 50 6.79 15.24 5.36
C GLN A 50 6.76 14.29 6.57
N ILE A 51 6.91 12.99 6.29
CA ILE A 51 7.07 11.94 7.30
C ILE A 51 8.55 11.60 7.45
N ALA A 52 9.22 11.35 6.32
CA ALA A 52 10.60 10.88 6.27
C ALA A 52 11.26 11.23 4.93
N ILE A 53 12.59 11.09 4.88
CA ILE A 53 13.34 10.97 3.63
C ILE A 53 13.85 9.54 3.57
N LEU A 54 13.36 8.77 2.61
CA LEU A 54 13.81 7.41 2.38
C LEU A 54 15.13 7.43 1.60
N PRO A 55 16.16 6.71 2.07
CA PRO A 55 17.45 6.69 1.39
C PRO A 55 17.38 5.97 0.04
N THR A 56 18.36 6.24 -0.82
CA THR A 56 18.55 5.49 -2.07
C THR A 56 18.70 4.00 -1.82
N GLY A 57 18.11 3.17 -2.68
CA GLY A 57 18.11 1.72 -2.58
C GLY A 57 16.96 1.16 -1.74
N THR A 58 16.19 2.02 -1.05
CA THR A 58 15.03 1.57 -0.28
C THR A 58 14.02 0.86 -1.17
N LYS A 59 13.55 -0.30 -0.71
CA LYS A 59 12.42 -1.02 -1.29
C LYS A 59 11.21 -0.81 -0.40
N VAL A 60 10.08 -0.41 -0.99
CA VAL A 60 8.81 -0.25 -0.29
C VAL A 60 7.72 -1.05 -0.99
N VAL A 61 6.74 -1.52 -0.23
CA VAL A 61 5.58 -2.23 -0.78
C VAL A 61 4.53 -1.20 -1.20
N ILE A 62 3.97 -1.35 -2.41
CA ILE A 62 2.87 -0.49 -2.86
C ILE A 62 1.56 -1.05 -2.30
N LEU A 63 0.85 -0.21 -1.56
CA LEU A 63 -0.48 -0.51 -1.03
C LEU A 63 -1.57 -0.06 -2.00
N SER A 64 -1.44 1.14 -2.56
CA SER A 64 -2.39 1.71 -3.51
C SER A 64 -1.72 2.73 -4.44
N LYS A 65 -2.43 3.12 -5.51
CA LYS A 65 -2.01 4.13 -6.49
C LYS A 65 -3.04 5.25 -6.49
N GLU A 66 -2.59 6.49 -6.37
CA GLU A 66 -3.45 7.69 -6.40
C GLU A 66 -3.07 8.58 -7.59
N TYR A 67 -4.08 8.94 -8.39
CA TYR A 67 -3.91 9.74 -9.58
C TYR A 67 -4.38 11.17 -9.30
N GLY A 68 -3.43 12.07 -9.12
CA GLY A 68 -3.69 13.50 -9.11
C GLY A 68 -3.84 14.04 -10.53
N LYS A 69 -4.22 15.32 -10.63
CA LYS A 69 -4.36 16.01 -11.91
C LYS A 69 -3.05 15.97 -12.72
N ASP A 70 -1.92 16.25 -12.05
CA ASP A 70 -0.60 16.41 -12.67
C ASP A 70 0.45 15.48 -12.04
N TYR A 71 0.02 14.45 -11.30
CA TYR A 71 0.93 13.53 -10.61
C TYR A 71 0.34 12.13 -10.41
N LEU A 72 1.23 11.15 -10.25
CA LEU A 72 0.91 9.83 -9.71
C LEU A 72 1.59 9.71 -8.35
N ALA A 73 0.86 9.27 -7.34
CA ALA A 73 1.40 8.94 -6.03
C ALA A 73 1.19 7.46 -5.72
N TYR A 74 2.15 6.88 -5.00
CA TYR A 74 2.03 5.54 -4.43
C TYR A 74 1.82 5.68 -2.94
N GLU A 75 0.75 5.07 -2.42
CA GLU A 75 0.68 4.76 -0.99
C GLU A 75 1.58 3.55 -0.75
N VAL A 76 2.54 3.70 0.15
CA VAL A 76 3.58 2.69 0.37
C VAL A 76 3.72 2.33 1.83
N GLU A 77 4.22 1.12 2.07
CA GLU A 77 4.64 0.62 3.38
C GLU A 77 6.12 0.24 3.32
N THR A 78 6.91 0.80 4.23
CA THR A 78 8.32 0.46 4.40
C THR A 78 8.48 -0.84 5.18
N SER A 79 9.69 -1.41 5.22
CA SER A 79 9.98 -2.66 5.94
C SER A 79 9.77 -2.56 7.46
N ASP A 80 9.87 -1.37 8.04
CA ASP A 80 9.59 -1.07 9.45
C ASP A 80 8.12 -0.72 9.72
N GLY A 81 7.24 -0.81 8.70
CA GLY A 81 5.79 -0.61 8.84
C GLY A 81 5.35 0.85 8.78
N LEU A 82 6.24 1.78 8.42
CA LEU A 82 5.88 3.18 8.18
C LEU A 82 5.05 3.30 6.90
N LYS A 83 3.94 4.03 6.98
CA LYS A 83 3.00 4.23 5.87
C LYS A 83 2.89 5.69 5.48
N GLY A 84 2.72 5.93 4.18
CA GLY A 84 2.67 7.27 3.61
C GLY A 84 2.73 7.25 2.09
N TYR A 85 2.89 8.43 1.50
CA TYR A 85 2.81 8.63 0.07
C TYR A 85 4.14 9.03 -0.53
N ILE A 86 4.45 8.50 -1.71
CA ILE A 86 5.59 8.89 -2.53
C ILE A 86 5.06 9.37 -3.87
N ILE A 87 5.53 10.53 -4.33
CA ILE A 87 5.24 10.99 -5.70
C ILE A 87 6.12 10.20 -6.67
N HIS A 88 5.51 9.61 -7.69
CA HIS A 88 6.21 8.90 -8.75
C HIS A 88 7.28 9.79 -9.41
N SER A 89 8.48 9.27 -9.56
CA SER A 89 9.55 9.86 -10.35
C SER A 89 10.16 8.83 -11.30
N ASN A 90 10.88 9.30 -12.32
CA ASN A 90 11.63 8.45 -13.25
C ASN A 90 12.85 7.75 -12.60
N LYS A 91 13.11 8.00 -11.31
CA LYS A 91 14.17 7.37 -10.51
C LYS A 91 13.62 6.24 -9.65
N MET A 92 12.49 5.67 -10.03
CA MET A 92 11.84 4.57 -9.31
C MET A 92 11.59 3.41 -10.26
N THR A 93 11.69 2.19 -9.76
CA THR A 93 11.40 0.98 -10.54
C THR A 93 10.40 0.11 -9.81
N LEU A 94 9.34 -0.27 -10.52
CA LEU A 94 8.41 -1.29 -10.06
C LEU A 94 9.09 -2.65 -10.11
N THR A 95 9.09 -3.35 -8.98
CA THR A 95 9.62 -4.70 -8.85
C THR A 95 8.52 -5.63 -8.35
N ASN A 96 8.54 -6.88 -8.78
CA ASN A 96 7.68 -7.90 -8.17
C ASN A 96 8.21 -8.25 -6.78
N PRO A 97 7.35 -8.68 -5.85
CA PRO A 97 7.81 -9.23 -4.58
C PRO A 97 8.58 -10.52 -4.89
N ASP A 98 9.81 -10.61 -4.37
CA ASP A 98 10.66 -11.82 -4.44
C ASP A 98 10.01 -13.00 -3.70
#